data_AF-A0A1H3LWZ2-F1
#
_entry.id   AF-A0A1H3LWZ2-F1
#
_cell.length_a   1.000
_cell.length_b   1.000
_cell.length_c   1.000
_cell.angle_alpha   90.00
_cell.angle_beta   90.00
_cell.angle_gamma   90.00
#
_symmetry.space_group_name_H-M   'P 1'
#
loop_
_entity.id
_entity.type
_entity.pdbx_description
1 polymer ?
#
loop_
_entity_poly.entity_id
_entity_poly.type
_entity_poly.pdbx_seq_one_letter_code
_entity_poly.pdbx_strand_id
1 'polypeptide(L)'
;MLVKSKKLNLLLVFGLVFAMIFSTSMPSLADNEGNVGELSPVEGNIIEEEASEEGLPEEDTVGEITDEETLPVVGNIEEGEGKDEGGLQEEDTAEESPNAANLPEGNNGEEVTNEEESITEENLLGQNSNEENMIVTNAFMGTEDEESVESQSITSIIWAGKHINVGSVDVTADISTHEDMNKYIDIALAFALTNGWKATEYHIYVLDTEPTKEPTPGQAPYKGSLNNETNFTVTISELLSNYSEGSNIYITTHLSVNKQGKGGGNETAYGGNIVDPKKGSWFGYIVLPIPEEDEEPGDEEPGDEEPGDEEP
;
A
#
# COMPACT_ATOMS: atom_id res chain seq x y z
N MET A 1 32.55 -43.35 4.25
CA MET A 1 33.35 -42.11 4.16
C MET A 1 32.54 -41.00 4.79
N LEU A 2 33.10 -40.34 5.80
CA LEU A 2 32.44 -39.37 6.68
C LEU A 2 32.80 -37.98 6.16
N VAL A 3 31.85 -37.23 5.58
CA VAL A 3 32.09 -35.82 5.24
C VAL A 3 31.53 -34.96 6.36
N LYS A 4 32.45 -34.34 7.11
CA LYS A 4 32.18 -33.44 8.23
C LYS A 4 31.54 -32.14 7.73
N SER A 5 30.42 -31.79 8.34
CA SER A 5 29.78 -30.48 8.29
C SER A 5 30.71 -29.36 8.76
N LYS A 6 30.82 -28.27 7.99
CA LYS A 6 31.26 -26.97 8.51
C LYS A 6 30.03 -26.12 8.76
N LYS A 7 29.68 -25.96 10.05
CA LYS A 7 28.82 -24.87 10.52
C LYS A 7 29.70 -23.61 10.58
N LEU A 8 29.32 -22.55 9.88
CA LEU A 8 29.90 -21.23 10.08
C LEU A 8 28.90 -20.38 10.88
N ASN A 9 29.16 -20.27 12.18
CA ASN A 9 28.63 -19.18 13.00
C ASN A 9 29.51 -17.96 12.76
N LEU A 10 28.96 -16.84 12.30
CA LEU A 10 29.53 -15.54 12.60
C LEU A 10 28.43 -14.49 12.72
N LEU A 11 27.82 -14.50 13.91
CA LEU A 11 27.13 -13.39 14.54
C LEU A 11 28.18 -12.46 15.18
N LEU A 12 27.93 -11.14 15.20
CA LEU A 12 28.75 -9.97 15.61
C LEU A 12 29.45 -9.29 14.42
N VAL A 13 29.03 -8.10 13.97
CA VAL A 13 28.97 -6.86 14.75
C VAL A 13 27.76 -5.99 14.36
N PHE A 14 26.84 -5.80 15.31
CA PHE A 14 25.99 -4.60 15.40
C PHE A 14 26.86 -3.43 15.88
N GLY A 15 26.78 -2.26 15.23
CA GLY A 15 27.28 -1.02 15.83
C GLY A 15 27.52 0.15 14.89
N LEU A 16 26.53 1.05 14.83
CA LEU A 16 26.71 2.52 14.79
C LEU A 16 27.39 3.14 13.55
N VAL A 17 26.63 3.81 12.69
CA VAL A 17 26.54 5.30 12.65
C VAL A 17 25.29 5.69 11.84
N PHE A 18 24.28 6.14 12.58
CA PHE A 18 23.25 7.06 12.11
C PHE A 18 23.94 8.42 11.92
N ALA A 19 24.07 8.92 10.71
CA ALA A 19 24.46 10.31 10.45
C ALA A 19 23.62 10.89 9.31
N MET A 20 22.78 11.85 9.69
CA MET A 20 21.91 12.67 8.87
C MET A 20 22.64 13.26 7.65
N ILE A 21 22.05 13.17 6.46
CA ILE A 21 22.02 14.29 5.51
C ILE A 21 20.63 14.33 4.85
N PHE A 22 19.74 15.15 5.43
CA PHE A 22 18.68 15.79 4.65
C PHE A 22 19.38 16.75 3.67
N SER A 23 19.53 16.36 2.40
CA SER A 23 19.89 17.30 1.35
C SER A 23 18.60 17.86 0.75
N THR A 24 18.14 18.98 1.29
CA THR A 24 17.09 19.77 0.66
C THR A 24 17.67 20.37 -0.63
N SER A 25 17.35 19.77 -1.77
CA SER A 25 17.61 20.37 -3.07
C SER A 25 16.71 21.61 -3.23
N MET A 26 17.33 22.79 -3.20
CA MET A 26 16.68 24.04 -3.58
C MET A 26 16.42 24.04 -5.09
N PRO A 27 15.30 24.61 -5.58
CA PRO A 27 15.12 24.87 -7.00
C PRO A 27 16.06 25.99 -7.45
N SER A 28 16.85 25.72 -8.49
CA SER A 28 17.66 26.75 -9.14
C SER A 28 16.75 27.75 -9.84
N LEU A 29 16.85 29.02 -9.44
CA LEU A 29 16.32 30.16 -10.19
C LEU A 29 17.09 30.24 -11.51
N ALA A 30 16.43 29.91 -12.62
CA ALA A 30 16.89 30.27 -13.95
C ALA A 30 16.41 31.69 -14.25
N ASP A 31 17.36 32.56 -14.56
CA ASP A 31 17.15 33.92 -15.03
C ASP A 31 16.29 33.92 -16.31
N ASN A 32 15.08 34.46 -16.21
CA ASN A 32 14.24 34.78 -17.36
C ASN A 32 14.36 36.29 -17.64
N GLU A 33 15.29 36.63 -18.52
CA GLU A 33 15.44 37.98 -19.04
C GLU A 33 14.31 38.30 -20.04
N GLY A 34 13.51 39.32 -19.71
CA GLY A 34 13.08 40.33 -20.68
C GLY A 34 11.82 40.03 -21.51
N ASN A 35 10.68 40.60 -21.08
CA ASN A 35 9.85 41.35 -22.01
C ASN A 35 9.02 42.40 -21.24
N VAL A 36 9.36 43.67 -21.44
CA VAL A 36 8.67 44.81 -20.82
C VAL A 36 7.51 45.19 -21.73
N GLY A 37 6.33 44.63 -21.46
CA GLY A 37 5.07 45.12 -22.01
C GLY A 37 4.52 46.23 -21.12
N GLU A 38 4.45 47.45 -21.65
CA GLU A 38 3.83 48.60 -20.99
C GLU A 38 2.38 48.29 -20.61
N LEU A 39 2.05 48.35 -19.32
CA LEU A 39 0.68 48.34 -18.82
C LEU A 39 0.34 49.70 -18.20
N SER A 40 -0.77 50.25 -18.66
CA SER A 40 -1.36 51.51 -18.26
C SER A 40 -1.74 51.55 -16.76
N PRO A 41 -1.75 52.73 -16.13
CA PRO A 41 -2.10 52.85 -14.72
C PRO A 41 -3.59 52.57 -14.50
N VAL A 42 -3.89 51.55 -13.68
CA VAL A 42 -5.21 51.34 -13.09
C VAL A 42 -5.26 52.13 -11.78
N GLU A 43 -6.23 53.03 -11.71
CA GLU A 43 -6.54 53.84 -10.54
C GLU A 43 -7.02 52.98 -9.37
N GLY A 44 -6.68 53.43 -8.17
CA GLY A 44 -6.71 52.63 -6.95
C GLY A 44 -8.09 52.36 -6.37
N ASN A 45 -8.12 51.37 -5.47
CA ASN A 45 -9.02 51.33 -4.34
C ASN A 45 -8.23 50.71 -3.18
N ILE A 46 -7.72 51.58 -2.32
CA ILE A 46 -7.14 51.22 -1.03
C ILE A 46 -8.33 51.07 -0.08
N ILE A 47 -8.60 49.84 0.35
CA ILE A 47 -9.47 49.57 1.49
C ILE A 47 -8.52 49.32 2.67
N GLU A 48 -8.46 50.29 3.59
CA GLU A 48 -7.86 50.13 4.90
C GLU A 48 -8.79 49.20 5.70
N GLU A 49 -8.37 47.95 5.94
CA GLU A 49 -8.99 47.12 6.97
C GLU A 49 -8.19 47.26 8.26
N GLU A 50 -8.88 47.77 9.27
CA GLU A 50 -8.37 47.96 10.60
C GLU A 50 -8.15 46.62 11.31
N ALA A 51 -6.95 46.46 11.86
CA ALA A 51 -6.62 45.38 12.77
C ALA A 51 -7.35 45.64 14.11
N SER A 52 -8.38 44.85 14.42
CA SER A 52 -8.92 44.78 15.77
C SER A 52 -8.07 43.86 16.62
N GLU A 53 -7.35 44.50 17.53
CA GLU A 53 -6.69 43.97 18.71
C GLU A 53 -7.72 43.39 19.72
N GLU A 54 -7.21 42.55 20.62
CA GLU A 54 -7.82 42.08 21.89
C GLU A 54 -8.66 40.79 21.88
N GLY A 55 -8.19 39.82 22.70
CA GLY A 55 -8.99 38.68 23.14
C GLY A 55 -8.21 37.46 23.61
N LEU A 56 -7.26 37.61 24.53
CA LEU A 56 -6.70 36.48 25.30
C LEU A 56 -7.68 36.10 26.43
N PRO A 57 -8.11 34.83 26.54
CA PRO A 57 -8.54 34.29 27.81
C PRO A 57 -7.38 33.56 28.49
N GLU A 58 -6.94 34.12 29.63
CA GLU A 58 -6.25 33.39 30.68
C GLU A 58 -7.27 32.49 31.38
N GLU A 59 -7.04 31.18 31.40
CA GLU A 59 -7.73 30.26 32.33
C GLU A 59 -6.68 29.35 32.96
N ASP A 60 -6.33 29.74 34.18
CA ASP A 60 -5.64 28.93 35.19
C ASP A 60 -6.43 27.64 35.47
N THR A 61 -5.81 26.48 35.29
CA THR A 61 -6.19 25.28 36.06
C THR A 61 -4.95 24.54 36.53
N VAL A 62 -4.48 24.96 37.69
CA VAL A 62 -3.58 24.19 38.57
C VAL A 62 -4.42 23.07 39.20
N GLY A 63 -4.32 21.87 38.63
CA GLY A 63 -4.80 20.63 39.23
C GLY A 63 -3.66 19.92 39.96
N GLU A 64 -3.52 20.23 41.25
CA GLU A 64 -2.73 19.47 42.22
C GLU A 64 -3.32 18.05 42.34
N ILE A 65 -2.56 17.03 41.92
CA ILE A 65 -2.88 15.63 42.21
C ILE A 65 -1.82 15.16 43.20
N THR A 66 -2.26 14.99 44.43
CA THR A 66 -1.50 14.46 45.56
C THR A 66 -1.16 12.99 45.33
N ASP A 67 0.09 12.64 45.66
CA ASP A 67 0.55 11.28 45.91
C ASP A 67 -0.38 10.54 46.89
N GLU A 68 -0.60 9.24 46.67
CA GLU A 68 -0.41 8.19 47.69
C GLU A 68 -0.92 6.83 47.19
N GLU A 69 -0.06 5.80 47.36
CA GLU A 69 -0.41 4.41 47.70
C GLU A 69 -1.22 3.58 46.68
N THR A 70 -0.89 2.35 46.28
CA THR A 70 -0.22 1.25 46.97
C THR A 70 0.09 0.15 45.93
N LEU A 71 1.27 -0.49 46.05
CA LEU A 71 1.60 -1.73 45.34
C LEU A 71 1.01 -2.93 46.10
N PRO A 72 0.33 -3.89 45.46
CA PRO A 72 0.25 -5.25 45.98
C PRO A 72 1.43 -6.08 45.47
N VAL A 73 2.29 -6.42 46.42
CA VAL A 73 3.37 -7.40 46.36
C VAL A 73 2.77 -8.79 46.64
N VAL A 74 3.13 -9.75 45.77
CA VAL A 74 3.24 -11.22 45.98
C VAL A 74 1.96 -12.06 46.12
N GLY A 75 1.93 -13.11 45.28
CA GLY A 75 1.16 -14.33 45.49
C GLY A 75 1.46 -15.39 44.45
N ASN A 76 2.61 -16.05 44.56
CA ASN A 76 2.84 -17.35 43.91
C ASN A 76 1.76 -18.32 44.40
N ILE A 77 1.02 -18.94 43.48
CA ILE A 77 0.15 -20.07 43.80
C ILE A 77 0.57 -21.26 42.94
N GLU A 78 0.67 -22.37 43.66
CA GLU A 78 1.18 -23.69 43.34
C GLU A 78 0.47 -24.40 42.20
N GLU A 79 1.22 -25.37 41.67
CA GLU A 79 0.77 -26.53 40.91
C GLU A 79 -0.54 -27.13 41.45
N GLY A 80 -1.45 -27.43 40.53
CA GLY A 80 -2.61 -28.27 40.79
C GLY A 80 -2.92 -29.08 39.54
N GLU A 81 -2.29 -30.26 39.43
CA GLU A 81 -2.78 -31.33 38.57
C GLU A 81 -4.19 -31.74 39.03
N GLY A 82 -5.17 -31.53 38.16
CA GLY A 82 -6.55 -31.99 38.36
C GLY A 82 -7.07 -32.62 37.07
N LYS A 83 -7.00 -33.95 37.02
CA LYS A 83 -7.82 -34.78 36.13
C LYS A 83 -9.27 -34.70 36.57
N ASP A 84 -10.19 -34.51 35.63
CA ASP A 84 -11.60 -34.97 35.63
C ASP A 84 -12.13 -34.65 34.22
N GLU A 85 -12.22 -35.61 33.29
CA GLU A 85 -13.30 -36.58 33.11
C GLU A 85 -14.73 -36.02 33.22
N GLY A 86 -15.43 -36.03 32.07
CA GLY A 86 -16.86 -36.32 31.99
C GLY A 86 -17.81 -35.12 32.08
N GLY A 87 -18.49 -34.83 30.97
CA GLY A 87 -19.62 -33.91 30.99
C GLY A 87 -20.18 -33.57 29.61
N LEU A 88 -20.74 -34.55 28.92
CA LEU A 88 -21.70 -34.31 27.85
C LEU A 88 -22.93 -33.64 28.45
N GLN A 89 -23.26 -32.43 28.01
CA GLN A 89 -24.61 -31.89 28.10
C GLN A 89 -24.99 -31.32 26.74
N GLU A 90 -25.81 -32.10 26.05
CA GLU A 90 -26.68 -31.65 24.98
C GLU A 90 -27.74 -30.73 25.61
N GLU A 91 -27.82 -29.48 25.16
CA GLU A 91 -29.03 -28.67 25.33
C GLU A 91 -29.64 -28.41 23.97
N ASP A 92 -30.57 -29.29 23.62
CA ASP A 92 -31.69 -29.00 22.73
C ASP A 92 -32.49 -27.83 23.31
N THR A 93 -32.53 -26.71 22.59
CA THR A 93 -33.61 -25.73 22.73
C THR A 93 -34.26 -25.51 21.38
N ALA A 94 -35.32 -26.28 21.18
CA ALA A 94 -36.29 -26.11 20.14
C ALA A 94 -37.25 -24.95 20.46
N GLU A 95 -37.66 -24.28 19.39
CA GLU A 95 -39.03 -23.84 19.11
C GLU A 95 -39.61 -22.51 19.67
N GLU A 96 -40.05 -21.75 18.66
CA GLU A 96 -41.25 -20.90 18.59
C GLU A 96 -41.30 -19.52 19.25
N SER A 97 -41.30 -18.49 18.39
CA SER A 97 -42.47 -17.61 18.32
C SER A 97 -42.56 -16.81 17.01
N PRO A 98 -43.69 -16.86 16.29
CA PRO A 98 -44.00 -15.92 15.23
C PRO A 98 -44.72 -14.71 15.83
N ASN A 99 -44.33 -13.49 15.48
CA ASN A 99 -45.19 -12.34 15.75
C ASN A 99 -45.51 -11.57 14.47
N ALA A 100 -46.82 -11.47 14.27
CA ALA A 100 -47.47 -10.93 13.11
C ALA A 100 -47.57 -9.41 13.17
N ALA A 101 -47.70 -8.83 11.98
CA ALA A 101 -48.56 -7.71 11.63
C ALA A 101 -48.50 -6.44 12.49
N ASN A 102 -48.00 -5.36 11.89
CA ASN A 102 -48.71 -4.09 11.90
C ASN A 102 -48.30 -3.23 10.69
N LEU A 103 -49.21 -3.17 9.72
CA LEU A 103 -49.29 -2.13 8.69
C LEU A 103 -49.96 -0.90 9.29
N PRO A 104 -49.54 0.32 8.93
CA PRO A 104 -50.44 1.44 8.80
C PRO A 104 -50.72 1.73 7.32
N GLU A 105 -51.98 1.51 6.93
CA GLU A 105 -52.58 2.12 5.75
C GLU A 105 -52.58 3.66 5.92
N GLY A 106 -52.13 4.38 4.89
CA GLY A 106 -52.11 5.83 4.86
C GLY A 106 -52.02 6.36 3.43
N ASN A 107 -53.20 6.49 2.81
CA ASN A 107 -53.49 7.02 1.48
C ASN A 107 -53.04 8.48 1.27
N ASN A 108 -52.82 8.82 -0.01
CA ASN A 108 -52.85 10.13 -0.71
C ASN A 108 -51.56 10.28 -1.54
N GLY A 109 -51.55 10.18 -2.87
CA GLY A 109 -52.50 10.76 -3.82
C GLY A 109 -51.81 11.95 -4.48
N GLU A 110 -50.86 11.70 -5.38
CA GLU A 110 -50.39 12.72 -6.31
C GLU A 110 -50.04 12.06 -7.65
N GLU A 111 -50.91 12.36 -8.60
CA GLU A 111 -50.87 11.99 -10.00
C GLU A 111 -49.78 12.85 -10.68
N VAL A 112 -48.61 12.27 -10.89
CA VAL A 112 -47.56 12.87 -11.73
C VAL A 112 -47.60 12.18 -13.08
N THR A 113 -47.93 12.97 -14.09
CA THR A 113 -48.00 12.59 -15.50
C THR A 113 -46.64 12.11 -16.00
N ASN A 114 -46.58 10.84 -16.43
CA ASN A 114 -45.45 10.27 -17.15
C ASN A 114 -45.32 10.95 -18.52
N GLU A 115 -44.28 11.75 -18.69
CA GLU A 115 -43.73 12.04 -20.02
C GLU A 115 -42.80 10.88 -20.39
N GLU A 116 -43.25 10.08 -21.35
CA GLU A 116 -42.47 9.02 -21.99
C GLU A 116 -41.33 9.65 -22.81
N GLU A 117 -40.17 9.88 -22.20
CA GLU A 117 -38.92 9.98 -22.95
C GLU A 117 -38.44 8.59 -23.33
N SER A 118 -38.73 8.22 -24.57
CA SER A 118 -38.12 7.14 -25.32
C SER A 118 -36.61 7.35 -25.41
N ILE A 119 -35.86 6.75 -24.47
CA ILE A 119 -34.41 6.62 -24.59
C ILE A 119 -34.15 5.37 -25.41
N THR A 120 -33.65 5.57 -26.63
CA THR A 120 -33.21 4.54 -27.57
C THR A 120 -32.11 3.68 -26.94
N GLU A 121 -32.42 2.40 -26.74
CA GLU A 121 -31.46 1.33 -26.55
C GLU A 121 -30.68 1.10 -27.84
N GLU A 122 -29.56 1.81 -28.03
CA GLU A 122 -28.54 1.40 -28.99
C GLU A 122 -27.20 1.18 -28.29
N ASN A 123 -26.72 -0.06 -28.39
CA ASN A 123 -25.32 -0.47 -28.35
C ASN A 123 -24.53 -0.32 -27.03
N LEU A 124 -24.61 -1.34 -26.17
CA LEU A 124 -23.55 -1.68 -25.21
C LEU A 124 -23.23 -3.19 -25.25
N LEU A 125 -23.00 -3.73 -26.44
CA LEU A 125 -22.39 -5.05 -26.64
C LEU A 125 -21.03 -4.86 -27.35
N GLY A 126 -19.96 -5.23 -26.63
CA GLY A 126 -18.56 -5.11 -27.03
C GLY A 126 -17.89 -4.02 -26.22
N GLN A 127 -16.97 -4.30 -25.30
CA GLN A 127 -15.76 -5.07 -25.52
C GLN A 127 -15.34 -5.76 -24.20
N ASN A 128 -15.54 -7.09 -24.15
CA ASN A 128 -14.64 -7.97 -23.42
C ASN A 128 -13.52 -8.33 -24.39
N SER A 129 -12.33 -7.79 -24.20
CA SER A 129 -11.12 -8.33 -24.83
C SER A 129 -9.92 -8.06 -23.94
N ASN A 130 -9.51 -9.13 -23.26
CA ASN A 130 -8.15 -9.49 -22.85
C ASN A 130 -7.19 -8.34 -22.50
N GLU A 131 -6.92 -8.24 -21.20
CA GLU A 131 -5.67 -7.75 -20.63
C GLU A 131 -4.51 -8.62 -21.15
N GLU A 132 -3.97 -8.28 -22.33
CA GLU A 132 -2.60 -8.62 -22.68
C GLU A 132 -1.71 -7.55 -22.06
N ASN A 133 -1.17 -7.87 -20.89
CA ASN A 133 -0.12 -7.14 -20.20
C ASN A 133 1.12 -7.13 -21.12
N MET A 134 1.27 -6.08 -21.94
CA MET A 134 2.38 -5.92 -22.87
C MET A 134 3.61 -5.44 -22.10
N ILE A 135 4.50 -6.38 -21.72
CA ILE A 135 5.82 -6.07 -21.19
C ILE A 135 6.65 -5.47 -22.33
N VAL A 136 6.90 -4.16 -22.29
CA VAL A 136 7.78 -3.47 -23.25
C VAL A 136 9.21 -3.56 -22.75
N THR A 137 9.99 -4.51 -23.27
CA THR A 137 11.44 -4.59 -23.02
C THR A 137 12.19 -3.75 -24.06
N ASN A 138 12.76 -2.61 -23.65
CA ASN A 138 13.66 -1.82 -24.49
C ASN A 138 15.08 -2.41 -24.45
N ALA A 139 15.54 -2.98 -25.56
CA ALA A 139 16.93 -3.43 -25.72
C ALA A 139 17.83 -2.25 -26.11
N PHE A 140 18.61 -1.75 -25.15
CA PHE A 140 19.70 -0.80 -25.36
C PHE A 140 21.01 -1.60 -25.51
N MET A 141 21.88 -1.21 -26.44
CA MET A 141 23.12 -1.94 -26.76
C MET A 141 24.30 -1.05 -26.38
N GLY A 142 24.69 -1.09 -25.10
CA GLY A 142 25.85 -0.41 -24.55
C GLY A 142 26.97 -1.39 -24.23
N THR A 143 28.19 -0.94 -24.40
CA THR A 143 29.40 -1.68 -24.07
C THR A 143 29.98 -1.15 -22.77
N GLU A 144 30.37 -2.10 -21.90
CA GLU A 144 31.19 -1.98 -20.68
C GLU A 144 30.39 -1.75 -19.38
N ASP A 145 30.39 -2.82 -18.56
CA ASP A 145 29.81 -2.96 -17.22
C ASP A 145 28.32 -2.58 -17.11
N GLU A 146 27.48 -3.25 -17.90
CA GLU A 146 26.02 -3.09 -17.77
C GLU A 146 25.55 -3.85 -16.51
N GLU A 147 25.32 -3.11 -15.43
CA GLU A 147 24.41 -3.59 -14.38
C GLU A 147 23.08 -3.96 -15.05
N SER A 148 22.73 -5.24 -15.04
CA SER A 148 21.45 -5.70 -15.55
C SER A 148 20.36 -5.15 -14.62
N VAL A 149 19.62 -4.16 -15.11
CA VAL A 149 18.44 -3.65 -14.41
C VAL A 149 17.21 -4.26 -15.07
N GLU A 150 16.54 -5.14 -14.32
CA GLU A 150 15.25 -5.69 -14.72
C GLU A 150 14.15 -4.85 -14.10
N SER A 151 13.23 -4.34 -14.92
CA SER A 151 12.10 -3.53 -14.45
C SER A 151 10.79 -4.27 -14.66
N GLN A 152 9.96 -4.29 -13.62
CA GLN A 152 8.61 -4.84 -13.65
C GLN A 152 7.59 -3.80 -13.22
N SER A 153 6.38 -3.88 -13.78
CA SER A 153 5.28 -3.01 -13.35
C SER A 153 3.95 -3.75 -13.24
N ILE A 154 3.16 -3.36 -12.25
CA ILE A 154 1.80 -3.86 -12.04
C ILE A 154 0.88 -2.71 -11.59
N THR A 155 -0.27 -2.59 -12.24
CA THR A 155 -1.34 -1.66 -11.85
C THR A 155 -2.39 -2.39 -11.02
N SER A 156 -2.81 -1.80 -9.91
CA SER A 156 -3.84 -2.35 -9.04
C SER A 156 -4.91 -1.31 -8.69
N ILE A 157 -6.15 -1.77 -8.54
CA ILE A 157 -7.27 -0.92 -8.07
C ILE A 157 -7.08 -0.63 -6.58
N ILE A 158 -7.45 0.58 -6.15
CA ILE A 158 -7.54 0.97 -4.74
C ILE A 158 -9.00 0.91 -4.30
N TRP A 159 -9.28 0.13 -3.25
CA TRP A 159 -10.61 -0.08 -2.69
C TRP A 159 -10.76 0.59 -1.33
N ALA A 160 -11.70 1.52 -1.21
CA ALA A 160 -12.20 2.02 0.06
C ALA A 160 -13.41 1.20 0.54
N GLY A 161 -13.50 0.97 1.86
CA GLY A 161 -14.63 0.26 2.46
C GLY A 161 -14.90 -1.14 1.86
N LYS A 162 -13.88 -1.81 1.30
CA LYS A 162 -13.92 -3.10 0.55
C LYS A 162 -14.51 -3.08 -0.86
N HIS A 163 -15.31 -2.08 -1.24
CA HIS A 163 -16.13 -2.16 -2.47
C HIS A 163 -16.22 -0.87 -3.28
N ILE A 164 -15.59 0.22 -2.81
CA ILE A 164 -15.61 1.50 -3.50
C ILE A 164 -14.27 1.66 -4.20
N ASN A 165 -14.28 1.65 -5.54
CA ASN A 165 -13.09 2.00 -6.31
C ASN A 165 -12.81 3.51 -6.14
N VAL A 166 -11.67 3.83 -5.56
CA VAL A 166 -11.24 5.22 -5.32
C VAL A 166 -10.08 5.66 -6.22
N GLY A 167 -9.55 4.77 -7.06
CA GLY A 167 -8.39 5.03 -7.90
C GLY A 167 -7.56 3.79 -8.21
N SER A 168 -6.33 4.02 -8.63
CA SER A 168 -5.34 2.97 -8.90
C SER A 168 -3.99 3.31 -8.27
N VAL A 169 -3.16 2.29 -8.14
CA VAL A 169 -1.75 2.40 -7.81
C VAL A 169 -0.95 1.59 -8.83
N ASP A 170 0.01 2.25 -9.45
CA ASP A 170 1.01 1.63 -10.31
C ASP A 170 2.24 1.33 -9.46
N VAL A 171 2.64 0.07 -9.40
CA VAL A 171 3.83 -0.38 -8.69
C VAL A 171 4.87 -0.73 -9.73
N THR A 172 5.98 -0.02 -9.73
CA THR A 172 7.17 -0.34 -10.52
C THR A 172 8.25 -0.86 -9.56
N ALA A 173 8.94 -1.92 -9.97
CA ALA A 173 10.08 -2.44 -9.26
C ALA A 173 11.26 -2.57 -10.22
N ASP A 174 12.34 -1.89 -9.87
CA ASP A 174 13.62 -1.97 -10.56
C ASP A 174 14.53 -2.87 -9.72
N ILE A 175 14.91 -4.01 -10.30
CA ILE A 175 15.74 -5.02 -9.68
C ILE A 175 17.14 -4.88 -10.27
N SER A 176 18.12 -4.61 -9.41
CA SER A 176 19.52 -4.50 -9.79
C SER A 176 20.35 -5.55 -9.07
N THR A 177 21.32 -6.12 -9.78
CA THR A 177 22.30 -7.05 -9.21
C THR A 177 23.61 -6.30 -9.04
N HIS A 178 24.08 -6.19 -7.79
CA HIS A 178 25.35 -5.51 -7.49
C HIS A 178 26.53 -6.49 -7.63
N GLU A 179 27.76 -5.97 -7.72
CA GLU A 179 29.02 -6.75 -7.84
C GLU A 179 29.21 -7.86 -6.78
N ASP A 180 28.55 -7.76 -5.63
CA ASP A 180 28.62 -8.74 -4.54
C ASP A 180 27.58 -9.86 -4.67
N MET A 181 26.90 -9.94 -5.82
CA MET A 181 25.80 -10.86 -6.13
C MET A 181 24.56 -10.67 -5.25
N ASN A 182 24.48 -9.55 -4.51
CA ASN A 182 23.26 -9.20 -3.81
C ASN A 182 22.33 -8.46 -4.77
N LYS A 183 21.06 -8.89 -4.78
CA LYS A 183 20.00 -8.21 -5.50
C LYS A 183 19.42 -7.10 -4.63
N TYR A 184 19.22 -5.93 -5.23
CA TYR A 184 18.55 -4.80 -4.62
C TYR A 184 17.29 -4.52 -5.41
N ILE A 185 16.25 -4.10 -4.70
CA ILE A 185 14.96 -3.77 -5.31
C ILE A 185 14.58 -2.36 -4.90
N ASP A 186 14.41 -1.51 -5.89
CA ASP A 186 13.83 -0.18 -5.74
C ASP A 186 12.37 -0.23 -6.20
N ILE A 187 11.44 0.08 -5.29
CA ILE A 187 10.01 0.06 -5.56
C ILE A 187 9.48 1.50 -5.62
N ALA A 188 8.80 1.84 -6.71
CA ALA A 188 8.03 3.08 -6.85
C ALA A 188 6.54 2.76 -6.89
N LEU A 189 5.76 3.44 -6.05
CA LEU A 189 4.31 3.36 -6.02
C LEU A 189 3.72 4.70 -6.47
N ALA A 190 3.13 4.76 -7.65
CA ALA A 190 2.44 5.93 -8.17
C ALA A 190 0.93 5.80 -7.95
N PHE A 191 0.36 6.63 -7.10
CA PHE A 191 -1.05 6.63 -6.76
C PHE A 191 -1.82 7.63 -7.62
N ALA A 192 -2.99 7.23 -8.12
CA ALA A 192 -3.90 8.06 -8.88
C ALA A 192 -5.35 7.87 -8.39
N LEU A 193 -5.79 8.77 -7.52
CA LEU A 193 -7.17 8.78 -7.00
C LEU A 193 -8.14 9.46 -7.96
N THR A 194 -9.40 9.04 -7.93
CA THR A 194 -10.43 9.51 -8.87
C THR A 194 -11.71 9.90 -8.15
N ASN A 195 -12.70 10.42 -8.89
CA ASN A 195 -14.06 10.67 -8.38
C ASN A 195 -14.13 11.57 -7.13
N GLY A 196 -13.20 12.53 -7.02
CA GLY A 196 -13.11 13.49 -5.93
C GLY A 196 -12.52 12.96 -4.63
N TRP A 197 -11.99 11.73 -4.63
CA TRP A 197 -11.21 11.19 -3.52
C TRP A 197 -9.82 11.84 -3.46
N LYS A 198 -9.34 12.06 -2.24
CA LYS A 198 -8.02 12.61 -1.95
C LYS A 198 -7.41 11.84 -0.78
N ALA A 199 -6.10 11.62 -0.81
CA ALA A 199 -5.36 10.98 0.27
C ALA A 199 -4.85 12.02 1.25
N THR A 200 -4.99 11.75 2.53
CA THR A 200 -4.43 12.56 3.61
C THR A 200 -3.25 11.89 4.29
N GLU A 201 -3.15 10.56 4.25
CA GLU A 201 -2.06 9.80 4.84
C GLU A 201 -1.84 8.49 4.08
N TYR A 202 -0.61 7.97 4.10
CA TYR A 202 -0.28 6.65 3.59
C TYR A 202 0.57 5.87 4.60
N HIS A 203 0.42 4.54 4.55
CA HIS A 203 1.15 3.55 5.33
C HIS A 203 1.42 2.34 4.43
N ILE A 204 2.69 2.01 4.20
CA ILE A 204 3.09 0.94 3.28
C ILE A 204 3.93 -0.09 4.03
N TYR A 205 3.59 -1.36 3.79
CA TYR A 205 4.38 -2.52 4.21
C TYR A 205 4.85 -3.27 2.96
N VAL A 206 6.12 -3.66 2.98
CA VAL A 206 6.71 -4.56 2.00
C VAL A 206 7.08 -5.83 2.75
N LEU A 207 6.55 -6.97 2.33
CA LEU A 207 6.61 -8.24 3.03
C LEU A 207 7.13 -9.33 2.10
N ASP A 208 7.92 -10.26 2.65
CA ASP A 208 8.46 -11.47 2.00
C ASP A 208 7.48 -12.66 2.03
N THR A 209 6.37 -12.50 2.73
CA THR A 209 5.39 -13.54 2.99
C THR A 209 3.99 -12.98 2.86
N GLU A 210 3.06 -13.81 2.38
CA GLU A 210 1.68 -13.39 2.17
C GLU A 210 1.05 -12.94 3.51
N PRO A 211 0.52 -11.71 3.58
CA PRO A 211 -0.12 -11.22 4.79
C PRO A 211 -1.40 -12.00 5.08
N THR A 212 -1.47 -12.63 6.25
CA THR A 212 -2.65 -13.39 6.71
C THR A 212 -3.57 -12.59 7.64
N LYS A 213 -3.13 -11.40 8.05
CA LYS A 213 -3.83 -10.49 8.95
C LYS A 213 -3.50 -9.05 8.57
N GLU A 214 -4.39 -8.15 8.97
CA GLU A 214 -4.14 -6.71 8.86
C GLU A 214 -2.81 -6.34 9.54
N PRO A 215 -1.90 -5.63 8.86
CA PRO A 215 -0.71 -5.09 9.48
C PRO A 215 -1.07 -4.12 10.62
N THR A 216 -0.36 -4.20 11.74
CA THR A 216 -0.67 -3.40 12.94
C THR A 216 -0.68 -1.90 12.64
N PRO A 217 -1.81 -1.19 12.82
CA PRO A 217 -1.88 0.25 12.55
C PRO A 217 -0.76 1.04 13.25
N GLY A 218 -0.19 2.02 12.54
CA GLY A 218 0.89 2.89 13.05
C GLY A 218 2.31 2.30 13.02
N GLN A 219 2.47 0.99 12.76
CA GLN A 219 3.78 0.32 12.71
C GLN A 219 4.37 0.20 11.30
N ALA A 220 3.76 0.86 10.31
CA ALA A 220 4.25 0.84 8.94
C ALA A 220 5.68 1.40 8.86
N PRO A 221 6.63 0.66 8.27
CA PRO A 221 8.00 1.15 8.07
C PRO A 221 8.02 2.40 7.20
N TYR A 222 7.15 2.46 6.19
CA TYR A 222 7.03 3.58 5.26
C TYR A 222 5.68 4.26 5.47
N LYS A 223 5.69 5.52 5.89
CA LYS A 223 4.47 6.28 6.15
C LYS A 223 4.69 7.78 6.01
N GLY A 224 3.64 8.50 5.66
CA GLY A 224 3.69 9.95 5.55
C GLY A 224 2.30 10.58 5.55
N SER A 225 2.27 11.86 5.88
CA SER A 225 1.09 12.72 5.75
C SER A 225 1.09 13.42 4.39
N LEU A 226 -0.09 13.63 3.83
CA LEU A 226 -0.35 14.23 2.53
C LEU A 226 -1.35 15.38 2.69
N ASN A 227 -1.24 16.40 1.83
CA ASN A 227 -2.11 17.58 1.90
C ASN A 227 -3.36 17.45 1.02
N ASN A 228 -4.16 16.39 1.24
CA ASN A 228 -5.31 16.03 0.40
C ASN A 228 -4.93 15.87 -1.08
N GLU A 229 -3.99 14.98 -1.36
CA GLU A 229 -3.43 14.78 -2.70
C GLU A 229 -4.25 13.77 -3.50
N THR A 230 -4.43 14.04 -4.79
CA THR A 230 -5.09 13.11 -5.72
C THR A 230 -4.08 12.22 -6.43
N ASN A 231 -2.87 12.72 -6.69
CA ASN A 231 -1.79 11.96 -7.29
C ASN A 231 -0.52 12.20 -6.49
N PHE A 232 0.21 11.13 -6.17
CA PHE A 232 1.47 11.20 -5.44
C PHE A 232 2.28 9.92 -5.67
N THR A 233 3.59 9.99 -5.44
CA THR A 233 4.49 8.84 -5.58
C THR A 233 5.22 8.58 -4.27
N VAL A 234 5.36 7.31 -3.91
CA VAL A 234 6.21 6.86 -2.81
C VAL A 234 7.29 5.96 -3.36
N THR A 235 8.55 6.27 -3.08
CA THR A 235 9.71 5.46 -3.47
C THR A 235 10.28 4.77 -2.24
N ILE A 236 10.56 3.48 -2.36
CA ILE A 236 11.16 2.63 -1.34
C ILE A 236 12.42 2.04 -1.97
N SER A 237 13.58 2.50 -1.52
CA SER A 237 14.86 2.12 -2.11
C SER A 237 15.65 1.14 -1.25
N GLU A 238 16.61 0.46 -1.87
CA GLU A 238 17.61 -0.40 -1.24
C GLU A 238 17.00 -1.52 -0.38
N LEU A 239 15.89 -2.11 -0.84
CA LEU A 239 15.39 -3.32 -0.21
C LEU A 239 16.36 -4.45 -0.51
N LEU A 240 17.17 -4.80 0.50
CA LEU A 240 18.02 -5.98 0.49
C LEU A 240 17.14 -7.21 0.25
N SER A 241 17.19 -7.71 -0.97
CA SER A 241 16.43 -8.89 -1.34
C SER A 241 17.17 -10.14 -0.85
N ASN A 242 16.85 -10.57 0.37
CA ASN A 242 16.95 -11.99 0.68
C ASN A 242 15.79 -12.78 0.00
N TYR A 243 15.13 -12.18 -1.00
CA TYR A 243 14.05 -12.81 -1.76
C TYR A 243 14.67 -13.88 -2.65
N SER A 244 14.07 -15.06 -2.64
CA SER A 244 14.46 -16.11 -3.57
C SER A 244 13.98 -15.74 -4.97
N GLU A 245 14.73 -16.10 -6.00
CA GLU A 245 14.21 -16.12 -7.37
C GLU A 245 12.90 -16.89 -7.44
N GLY A 246 11.96 -16.40 -8.26
CA GLY A 246 10.61 -16.96 -8.35
C GLY A 246 9.73 -16.72 -7.11
N SER A 247 10.21 -15.99 -6.10
CA SER A 247 9.39 -15.61 -4.93
C SER A 247 8.49 -14.40 -5.23
N ASN A 248 7.60 -14.08 -4.29
CA ASN A 248 6.71 -12.93 -4.38
C ASN A 248 7.02 -11.92 -3.29
N ILE A 249 6.97 -10.64 -3.64
CA ILE A 249 6.86 -9.54 -2.70
C ILE A 249 5.39 -9.18 -2.53
N TYR A 250 4.97 -9.02 -1.29
CA TYR A 250 3.62 -8.60 -0.94
C TYR A 250 3.66 -7.16 -0.42
N ILE A 251 2.92 -6.29 -1.08
CA ILE A 251 2.89 -4.86 -0.75
C ILE A 251 1.50 -4.53 -0.22
N THR A 252 1.41 -4.15 1.06
CA THR A 252 0.17 -3.62 1.64
C THR A 252 0.21 -2.10 1.60
N THR A 253 -0.72 -1.48 0.87
CA THR A 253 -0.88 -0.02 0.82
C THR A 253 -2.12 0.36 1.63
N HIS A 254 -1.95 1.04 2.76
CA HIS A 254 -3.04 1.55 3.58
C HIS A 254 -3.10 3.07 3.44
N LEU A 255 -4.23 3.58 2.95
CA LEU A 255 -4.46 5.01 2.76
C LEU A 255 -5.60 5.50 3.64
N SER A 256 -5.40 6.67 4.24
CA SER A 256 -6.50 7.48 4.76
C SER A 256 -6.96 8.40 3.64
N VAL A 257 -8.20 8.21 3.17
CA VAL A 257 -8.77 8.97 2.06
C VAL A 257 -10.00 9.73 2.52
N ASN A 258 -10.23 10.89 1.92
CA ASN A 258 -11.45 11.65 2.12
C ASN A 258 -12.09 12.03 0.79
N LYS A 259 -13.41 12.17 0.81
CA LYS A 259 -14.17 12.72 -0.30
C LYS A 259 -14.84 14.01 0.16
N GLN A 260 -14.61 15.10 -0.55
CA GLN A 260 -15.29 16.37 -0.27
C GLN A 260 -16.66 16.41 -0.96
N GLY A 261 -17.67 16.98 -0.30
CA GLY A 261 -19.00 17.21 -0.85
C GLY A 261 -20.12 16.40 -0.20
N LYS A 262 -21.31 16.44 -0.81
CA LYS A 262 -22.52 15.77 -0.28
C LYS A 262 -22.35 14.25 -0.36
N GLY A 263 -22.41 13.58 0.79
CA GLY A 263 -22.10 12.14 0.89
C GLY A 263 -20.61 11.84 0.97
N GLY A 264 -19.78 12.86 1.17
CA GLY A 264 -18.36 12.70 1.45
C GLY A 264 -18.10 12.28 2.90
N GLY A 265 -17.01 11.56 3.11
CA GLY A 265 -16.56 11.07 4.40
C GLY A 265 -15.07 10.71 4.36
N ASN A 266 -14.52 10.37 5.52
CA ASN A 266 -13.19 9.77 5.63
C ASN A 266 -13.36 8.25 5.56
N GLU A 267 -12.51 7.60 4.78
CA GLU A 267 -12.49 6.15 4.62
C GLU A 267 -11.06 5.63 4.68
N THR A 268 -10.96 4.35 5.01
CA THR A 268 -9.73 3.58 4.83
C THR A 268 -9.76 2.91 3.47
N ALA A 269 -8.65 2.98 2.75
CA ALA A 269 -8.50 2.35 1.45
C ALA A 269 -7.24 1.49 1.33
N TYR A 270 -7.33 0.40 0.57
CA TYR A 270 -6.19 -0.47 0.26
C TYR A 270 -6.07 -0.77 -1.23
N GLY A 271 -4.84 -0.90 -1.72
CA GLY A 271 -4.54 -1.36 -3.08
C GLY A 271 -4.56 -2.88 -3.22
N GLY A 272 -4.96 -3.35 -4.40
CA GLY A 272 -4.83 -4.75 -4.81
C GLY A 272 -5.96 -5.66 -4.33
N ASN A 273 -5.60 -6.89 -3.98
CA ASN A 273 -6.52 -7.96 -3.57
C ASN A 273 -7.02 -7.72 -2.15
N ILE A 274 -8.34 -7.66 -1.97
CA ILE A 274 -8.96 -7.47 -0.64
C ILE A 274 -9.16 -8.80 0.07
N VAL A 275 -8.65 -8.88 1.30
CA VAL A 275 -8.81 -10.00 2.23
C VAL A 275 -9.78 -9.60 3.32
N ASP A 276 -10.81 -10.42 3.52
CA ASP A 276 -11.77 -10.29 4.62
C ASP A 276 -11.62 -11.49 5.58
N PRO A 277 -10.68 -11.43 6.53
CA PRO A 277 -10.41 -12.54 7.42
C PRO A 277 -11.60 -12.78 8.36
N LYS A 278 -11.80 -14.04 8.79
CA LYS A 278 -12.85 -14.39 9.78
C LYS A 278 -12.72 -13.63 11.11
N LYS A 279 -11.51 -13.14 11.42
CA LYS A 279 -11.19 -12.37 12.62
C LYS A 279 -10.24 -11.23 12.24
N GLY A 280 -10.47 -10.05 12.80
CA GLY A 280 -9.69 -8.83 12.50
C GLY A 280 -10.39 -7.94 11.46
N SER A 281 -9.76 -6.81 11.14
CA SER A 281 -10.23 -5.96 10.04
C SER A 281 -9.77 -6.53 8.70
N TRP A 282 -10.45 -6.08 7.65
CA TRP A 282 -10.07 -6.35 6.29
C TRP A 282 -8.84 -5.54 5.91
N PHE A 283 -8.11 -6.01 4.89
CA PHE A 283 -6.94 -5.33 4.35
C PHE A 283 -6.80 -5.68 2.87
N GLY A 284 -5.90 -4.99 2.16
CA GLY A 284 -5.55 -5.31 0.78
C GLY A 284 -4.05 -5.47 0.59
N TYR A 285 -3.66 -6.26 -0.40
CA TYR A 285 -2.25 -6.39 -0.79
C TYR A 285 -2.09 -6.55 -2.30
N ILE A 286 -0.94 -6.13 -2.80
CA ILE A 286 -0.48 -6.28 -4.17
C ILE A 286 0.60 -7.35 -4.18
N VAL A 287 0.57 -8.23 -5.19
CA VAL A 287 1.61 -9.25 -5.40
C VAL A 287 2.52 -8.77 -6.51
N LEU A 288 3.80 -8.66 -6.22
CA LEU A 288 4.84 -8.35 -7.18
C LEU A 288 5.73 -9.60 -7.30
N PRO A 289 5.64 -10.36 -8.41
CA PRO A 289 6.51 -11.51 -8.62
C PRO A 289 7.96 -11.06 -8.84
N ILE A 290 8.92 -11.84 -8.35
CA ILE A 290 10.33 -11.69 -8.67
C ILE A 290 10.68 -12.69 -9.77
N PRO A 291 11.23 -12.26 -10.92
CA PRO A 291 11.58 -13.15 -12.00
C PRO A 291 12.55 -14.22 -11.51
N GLU A 292 12.42 -15.41 -12.08
CA GLU A 292 13.47 -16.41 -11.99
C GLU A 292 14.61 -15.94 -12.91
N GLU A 293 15.87 -16.12 -12.50
CA GLU A 293 16.96 -15.94 -13.46
C GLU A 293 16.74 -16.98 -14.57
N ASP A 294 16.66 -16.52 -15.81
CA ASP A 294 16.71 -17.42 -16.95
C ASP A 294 18.05 -18.15 -16.83
N GLU A 295 18.01 -19.47 -16.53
CA GLU A 295 19.20 -20.30 -16.64
C GLU A 295 19.70 -20.14 -18.06
N GLU A 296 20.80 -19.39 -18.25
CA GLU A 296 21.45 -19.29 -19.56
C GLU A 296 21.58 -20.73 -20.04
N PRO A 297 21.05 -21.07 -21.24
CA PRO A 297 21.06 -22.43 -21.73
C PRO A 297 22.52 -22.84 -21.76
N GLY A 298 22.92 -23.61 -20.75
CA GLY A 298 24.33 -23.76 -20.43
C GLY A 298 25.02 -24.18 -21.69
N ASP A 299 26.00 -23.39 -22.14
CA ASP A 299 26.71 -23.61 -23.39
C ASP A 299 27.05 -25.09 -23.45
N GLU A 300 26.22 -25.86 -24.17
CA GLU A 300 26.46 -27.28 -24.35
C GLU A 300 27.72 -27.26 -25.19
N GLU A 301 28.88 -27.44 -24.53
CA GLU A 301 30.16 -27.51 -25.20
C GLU A 301 29.92 -28.46 -26.37
N PRO A 302 30.10 -27.98 -27.62
CA PRO A 302 29.78 -28.78 -28.78
C PRO A 302 30.56 -30.07 -28.61
N GLY A 303 29.85 -31.15 -28.32
CA GLY A 303 30.49 -32.39 -27.88
C GLY A 303 31.56 -32.71 -28.89
N ASP A 304 32.80 -32.86 -28.43
CA ASP A 304 33.92 -33.25 -29.27
C ASP A 304 33.52 -34.54 -29.99
N GLU A 305 32.99 -34.42 -31.20
CA GLU A 305 32.75 -35.54 -32.08
C GLU A 305 34.15 -36.09 -32.37
N GLU A 306 34.53 -37.13 -31.64
CA GLU A 306 35.75 -37.88 -31.87
C GLU A 306 35.78 -38.20 -33.38
N PRO A 307 36.79 -37.71 -34.13
CA PRO A 307 36.87 -37.98 -35.55
C PRO A 307 37.00 -39.49 -35.70
N GLY A 308 35.91 -40.12 -36.17
CA GLY A 308 35.87 -41.55 -36.40
C GLY A 308 37.02 -41.96 -37.30
N ASP A 309 37.84 -42.88 -36.82
CA ASP A 309 38.92 -43.49 -37.59
C ASP A 309 38.32 -44.12 -38.86
N GLU A 310 38.49 -43.45 -40.01
CA GLU A 310 38.29 -44.07 -41.32
C GLU A 310 39.39 -45.13 -41.52
N GLU A 311 39.05 -46.40 -41.29
CA GLU A 311 39.94 -47.52 -41.65
C GLU A 311 40.11 -47.62 -43.19
N PRO A 312 41.36 -47.75 -43.69
CA PRO A 312 41.68 -47.89 -45.12
C PRO A 312 41.51 -49.30 -45.71
#